data_AF-N8RPE7-F1
#
_entry.id   AF-N8RPE7-F1
#
_cell.length_a   1.000
_cell.length_b   1.000
_cell.length_c   1.000
_cell.angle_alpha   90.00
_cell.angle_beta   90.00
_cell.angle_gamma   90.00
#
_symmetry.space_group_name_H-M   'P 1'
#
loop_
_entity.id
_entity.type
_entity.pdbx_description
1 polymer ?
#
loop_
_entity_poly.entity_id
_entity_poly.type
_entity_poly.pdbx_seq_one_letter_code
_entity_poly.pdbx_strand_id
1 'polypeptide(L)'
;MKGNSLFLSMPILGSILFLPTAFACAPYSPDDVFIARLQAVQKIASTDHYHLTISNSHFIFQGFRTWIMRSKPKQWQSQFPLKNIKKNDLIIGLAYAPDQAKPHNYTVASLARLQCQNNILSIDQPIVPFLAWNRKNNNCHDDHTTSIKLLDGFLAYDQSYYLKKLHTKYPTCQALFSAFPKS
;
A
#
# COMPACT_ATOMS: atom_id res chain seq x y z
N MET A 1 12.22 -72.65 -31.68
CA MET A 1 11.22 -72.72 -30.60
C MET A 1 11.50 -71.60 -29.60
N LYS A 2 10.47 -70.78 -29.38
CA LYS A 2 10.24 -69.71 -28.39
C LYS A 2 11.41 -69.18 -27.55
N GLY A 3 11.83 -67.96 -27.87
CA GLY A 3 12.54 -67.06 -26.97
C GLY A 3 11.56 -66.32 -26.05
N ASN A 4 11.96 -66.22 -24.78
CA ASN A 4 11.32 -65.46 -23.70
C ASN A 4 11.28 -63.96 -24.01
N SER A 5 10.21 -63.28 -23.60
CA SER A 5 10.28 -61.89 -23.12
C SER A 5 9.11 -61.60 -22.20
N LEU A 6 9.42 -61.51 -20.90
CA LEU A 6 8.55 -61.00 -19.84
C LEU A 6 8.46 -59.47 -20.00
N PHE A 7 7.28 -58.96 -20.37
CA PHE A 7 6.99 -57.53 -20.26
C PHE A 7 6.60 -57.21 -18.81
N LEU A 8 7.53 -56.61 -18.08
CA LEU A 8 7.26 -55.92 -16.81
C LEU A 8 6.47 -54.65 -17.11
N SER A 9 5.19 -54.64 -16.78
CA SER A 9 4.35 -53.44 -16.76
C SER A 9 4.72 -52.59 -15.55
N MET A 10 5.44 -51.50 -15.80
CA MET A 10 5.76 -50.46 -14.82
C MET A 10 4.50 -49.60 -14.57
N PRO A 11 3.98 -49.48 -13.33
CA PRO A 11 2.93 -48.51 -13.05
C PRO A 11 3.57 -47.12 -13.02
N ILE A 12 3.20 -46.28 -13.98
CA ILE A 12 3.56 -44.86 -14.01
C ILE A 12 2.84 -44.22 -12.81
N LEU A 13 3.58 -44.03 -11.72
CA LEU A 13 3.13 -43.32 -10.54
C LEU A 13 2.94 -41.85 -10.94
N GLY A 14 1.70 -41.48 -11.27
CA GLY A 14 1.29 -40.12 -11.56
C GLY A 14 1.58 -39.22 -10.37
N SER A 15 2.72 -38.54 -10.41
CA SER A 15 3.01 -37.45 -9.49
C SER A 15 2.08 -36.31 -9.85
N ILE A 16 0.91 -36.26 -9.19
CA ILE A 16 0.09 -35.05 -9.16
C ILE A 16 0.94 -34.05 -8.40
N LEU A 17 1.68 -33.22 -9.14
CA LEU A 17 2.29 -32.03 -8.61
C LEU A 17 1.14 -31.16 -8.10
N PHE A 18 0.83 -31.28 -6.81
CA PHE A 18 0.12 -30.28 -6.06
C PHE A 18 0.96 -29.01 -6.15
N LEU A 19 0.78 -28.24 -7.21
CA LEU A 19 1.17 -26.84 -7.23
C LEU A 19 0.35 -26.20 -6.11
N PRO A 20 0.98 -25.78 -4.99
CA PRO A 20 0.22 -25.05 -4.00
C PRO A 20 -0.33 -23.81 -4.70
N THR A 21 -1.65 -23.69 -4.75
CA THR A 21 -2.36 -22.48 -5.14
C THR A 21 -2.13 -21.43 -4.05
N ALA A 22 -0.87 -21.02 -3.85
CA ALA A 22 -0.55 -19.77 -3.21
C ALA A 22 -0.99 -18.68 -4.17
N PHE A 23 -2.28 -18.31 -4.11
CA PHE A 23 -2.75 -17.10 -4.74
C PHE A 23 -1.85 -15.97 -4.24
N ALA A 24 -1.11 -15.42 -5.21
CA ALA A 24 -0.11 -14.40 -5.04
C ALA A 24 -0.76 -13.11 -4.55
N CYS A 25 -0.96 -12.98 -3.24
CA CYS A 25 -1.18 -11.69 -2.63
C CYS A 25 0.11 -10.88 -2.83
N ALA A 26 0.10 -9.92 -3.75
CA ALA A 26 1.15 -8.92 -3.82
C ALA A 26 0.81 -7.84 -2.79
N PRO A 27 1.60 -7.68 -1.70
CA PRO A 27 1.38 -6.60 -0.75
C PRO A 27 1.64 -5.26 -1.42
N TYR A 28 1.15 -4.18 -0.82
CA TYR A 28 1.55 -2.83 -1.25
C TYR A 28 3.07 -2.66 -1.23
N SER A 29 3.54 -1.72 -2.04
CA SER A 29 4.95 -1.41 -2.18
C SER A 29 5.26 0.02 -1.73
N PRO A 30 6.54 0.35 -1.53
CA PRO A 30 6.95 1.74 -1.26
C PRO A 30 6.51 2.72 -2.35
N ASP A 31 6.39 2.27 -3.59
CA ASP A 31 5.96 3.11 -4.72
C ASP A 31 4.51 3.60 -4.56
N ASP A 32 3.70 2.91 -3.76
CA ASP A 32 2.28 3.22 -3.51
C ASP A 32 2.09 4.23 -2.38
N VAL A 33 3.18 4.60 -1.69
CA VAL A 33 3.14 5.52 -0.56
C VAL A 33 3.07 6.97 -1.05
N PHE A 34 2.03 7.67 -0.63
CA PHE A 34 1.86 9.10 -0.86
C PHE A 34 1.79 9.87 0.47
N ILE A 35 2.17 11.14 0.43
CA ILE A 35 1.87 12.14 1.45
C ILE A 35 1.02 13.24 0.80
N ALA A 36 0.03 13.75 1.52
CA ALA A 36 -0.81 14.86 1.06
C ALA A 36 -1.43 15.62 2.24
N ARG A 37 -2.12 16.74 1.93
CA ARG A 37 -3.03 17.41 2.85
C ARG A 37 -4.47 17.00 2.54
N LEU A 38 -5.20 16.55 3.55
CA LEU A 38 -6.64 16.31 3.40
C LEU A 38 -7.39 17.64 3.35
N GLN A 39 -8.26 17.84 2.37
CA GLN A 39 -9.09 19.05 2.28
C GLN A 39 -10.55 18.77 2.61
N ALA A 40 -11.10 17.69 2.07
CA ALA A 40 -12.48 17.30 2.30
C ALA A 40 -12.71 15.82 1.99
N VAL A 41 -13.78 15.29 2.55
CA VAL A 41 -14.24 13.91 2.36
C VAL A 41 -15.74 13.98 2.06
N GLN A 42 -16.17 13.42 0.94
CA GLN A 42 -17.58 13.37 0.56
C GLN A 42 -18.00 11.92 0.31
N LYS A 43 -19.08 11.47 0.95
CA LYS A 43 -19.67 10.16 0.64
C LYS A 43 -20.29 10.22 -0.76
N ILE A 44 -20.01 9.22 -1.58
CA ILE A 44 -20.62 9.09 -2.91
C ILE A 44 -21.99 8.44 -2.72
N ALA A 45 -23.04 9.12 -3.22
CA ALA A 45 -24.42 8.67 -3.06
C ALA A 45 -24.61 7.23 -3.55
N SER A 46 -25.38 6.44 -2.78
CA SER A 46 -25.71 5.06 -3.10
C SER A 46 -24.52 4.09 -3.24
N THR A 47 -23.37 4.42 -2.65
CA THR A 47 -22.19 3.54 -2.57
C THR A 47 -21.53 3.61 -1.19
N ASP A 48 -20.62 2.67 -0.91
CA ASP A 48 -19.73 2.72 0.26
C ASP A 48 -18.41 3.45 -0.02
N HIS A 49 -18.34 4.17 -1.15
CA HIS A 49 -17.15 4.92 -1.54
C HIS A 49 -17.22 6.38 -1.08
N TYR A 50 -16.05 6.95 -0.86
CA TYR A 50 -15.86 8.34 -0.45
C TYR A 50 -14.88 9.01 -1.40
N HIS A 51 -15.27 10.15 -1.95
CA HIS A 51 -14.36 11.03 -2.68
C HIS A 51 -13.50 11.81 -1.69
N LEU A 52 -12.19 11.86 -1.97
CA LEU A 52 -11.22 12.58 -1.16
C LEU A 52 -10.71 13.77 -1.96
N THR A 53 -10.96 14.97 -1.44
CA THR A 53 -10.25 16.16 -1.92
C THR A 53 -8.94 16.24 -1.17
N ILE A 54 -7.81 16.07 -1.87
CA ILE A 54 -6.48 16.22 -1.30
C ILE A 54 -5.68 17.27 -2.07
N SER A 55 -4.80 17.99 -1.37
CA SER A 55 -3.88 18.95 -1.97
C SER A 55 -2.43 18.58 -1.69
N ASN A 56 -1.52 19.11 -2.51
CA ASN A 56 -0.07 18.90 -2.38
C ASN A 56 0.31 17.41 -2.28
N SER A 57 -0.29 16.56 -3.11
CA SER A 57 -0.07 15.11 -3.06
C SER A 57 1.24 14.73 -3.76
N HIS A 58 2.10 13.98 -3.06
CA HIS A 58 3.34 13.46 -3.62
C HIS A 58 3.52 11.98 -3.27
N PHE A 59 3.87 11.16 -4.25
CA PHE A 59 4.40 9.83 -3.98
C PHE A 59 5.87 9.94 -3.56
N ILE A 60 6.22 9.34 -2.41
CA ILE A 60 7.42 9.75 -1.68
C ILE A 60 8.62 8.83 -1.83
N PHE A 61 8.38 7.53 -2.05
CA PHE A 61 9.45 6.53 -2.17
C PHE A 61 9.62 5.99 -3.59
N GLN A 62 8.94 6.60 -4.56
CA GLN A 62 8.96 6.13 -5.95
C GLN A 62 10.36 6.14 -6.54
N GLY A 63 10.70 5.02 -7.17
CA GLY A 63 11.82 4.97 -8.10
C GLY A 63 11.55 5.82 -9.36
N PHE A 64 12.63 6.25 -10.02
CA PHE A 64 12.57 7.09 -11.22
C PHE A 64 11.72 6.47 -12.35
N ARG A 65 11.86 5.15 -12.59
CA ARG A 65 11.09 4.43 -13.60
C ARG A 65 9.58 4.50 -13.33
N THR A 66 9.18 4.20 -12.09
CA THR A 66 7.77 4.24 -11.68
C THR A 66 7.21 5.66 -11.78
N TRP A 67 8.01 6.66 -11.40
CA TRP A 67 7.62 8.06 -11.49
C TRP A 67 7.30 8.50 -12.93
N ILE A 68 8.08 8.06 -13.92
CA ILE A 68 7.83 8.37 -15.35
C ILE A 68 6.58 7.66 -15.86
N MET A 69 6.41 6.39 -15.50
CA MET A 69 5.31 5.56 -16.02
C MET A 69 3.97 5.88 -15.36
N ARG A 70 3.97 6.44 -14.15
CA ARG A 70 2.77 6.65 -13.36
C ARG A 70 2.05 7.94 -13.76
N SER A 71 0.75 7.82 -14.04
CA SER A 71 -0.10 8.97 -14.31
C SER A 71 -0.36 9.78 -13.04
N LYS A 72 -0.33 11.12 -13.16
CA LYS A 72 -0.67 12.02 -12.06
C LYS A 72 -2.13 11.81 -11.61
N PRO A 73 -2.39 11.63 -10.31
CA PRO A 73 -3.76 11.49 -9.79
C PRO A 73 -4.61 12.73 -10.10
N LYS A 74 -5.84 12.53 -10.60
CA LYS A 74 -6.86 13.58 -10.75
C LYS A 74 -8.02 13.40 -9.78
N GLN A 75 -8.30 12.15 -9.40
CA GLN A 75 -9.39 11.79 -8.49
C GLN A 75 -8.86 10.81 -7.47
N TRP A 76 -9.33 10.96 -6.23
CA TRP A 76 -8.99 10.08 -5.11
C TRP A 76 -10.27 9.58 -4.46
N GLN A 77 -10.32 8.28 -4.23
CA GLN A 77 -11.45 7.64 -3.58
C GLN A 77 -10.97 6.66 -2.51
N SER A 78 -11.83 6.36 -1.54
CA SER A 78 -11.62 5.31 -0.55
C SER A 78 -12.91 4.52 -0.37
N GLN A 79 -12.81 3.31 0.16
CA GLN A 79 -13.96 2.45 0.49
C GLN A 79 -14.28 2.47 2.00
N PHE A 80 -13.75 3.47 2.71
CA PHE A 80 -13.91 3.62 4.14
C PHE A 80 -14.07 5.11 4.51
N PRO A 81 -14.82 5.43 5.57
CA PRO A 81 -14.90 6.79 6.06
C PRO A 81 -13.58 7.19 6.74
N LEU A 82 -13.11 8.41 6.49
CA LEU A 82 -12.00 8.99 7.25
C LEU A 82 -12.56 9.61 8.54
N LYS A 83 -12.68 8.80 9.59
CA LYS A 83 -13.00 9.29 10.93
C LYS A 83 -11.72 9.87 11.55
N ASN A 84 -11.84 10.96 12.30
CA ASN A 84 -10.76 11.56 13.10
C ASN A 84 -9.57 12.19 12.34
N ILE A 85 -9.65 12.38 11.02
CA ILE A 85 -8.72 13.24 10.27
C ILE A 85 -9.44 14.50 9.84
N LYS A 86 -8.85 15.66 10.13
CA LYS A 86 -9.44 16.98 9.90
C LYS A 86 -8.93 17.59 8.61
N LYS A 87 -9.66 18.61 8.12
CA LYS A 87 -9.16 19.48 7.05
C LYS A 87 -7.76 20.00 7.42
N ASN A 88 -6.88 20.03 6.43
CA ASN A 88 -5.47 20.42 6.52
C ASN A 88 -4.58 19.50 7.37
N ASP A 89 -5.05 18.35 7.86
CA ASP A 89 -4.15 17.34 8.41
C ASP A 89 -3.21 16.82 7.32
N LEU A 90 -1.96 16.61 7.70
CA LEU A 90 -0.99 15.93 6.86
C LEU A 90 -1.23 14.43 6.99
N ILE A 91 -1.41 13.75 5.86
CA ILE A 91 -1.68 12.32 5.80
C ILE A 91 -0.58 11.61 5.03
N ILE A 92 -0.33 10.36 5.40
CA ILE A 92 0.46 9.41 4.65
C ILE A 92 -0.42 8.19 4.36
N GLY A 93 -0.37 7.66 3.15
CA GLY A 93 -1.28 6.58 2.75
C GLY A 93 -0.73 5.71 1.64
N LEU A 94 -1.46 4.64 1.37
CA LEU A 94 -1.22 3.68 0.30
C LEU A 94 -2.30 3.88 -0.77
N ALA A 95 -1.89 4.13 -2.01
CA ALA A 95 -2.82 4.35 -3.10
C ALA A 95 -2.34 3.76 -4.43
N TYR A 96 -3.31 3.28 -5.21
CA TYR A 96 -3.08 2.66 -6.50
C TYR A 96 -4.19 3.05 -7.49
N ALA A 97 -3.91 2.98 -8.78
CA ALA A 97 -4.93 3.09 -9.82
C ALA A 97 -5.47 1.68 -10.11
N PRO A 98 -6.75 1.37 -9.81
CA PRO A 98 -7.29 0.02 -9.97
C PRO A 98 -7.56 -0.34 -11.43
N ASP A 99 -7.83 0.66 -12.27
CA ASP A 99 -8.23 0.49 -13.66
C ASP A 99 -7.17 1.15 -14.57
N GLN A 100 -6.49 0.34 -15.38
CA GLN A 100 -5.49 0.84 -16.33
C GLN A 100 -6.11 1.72 -17.42
N ALA A 101 -7.41 1.59 -17.71
CA ALA A 101 -8.13 2.47 -18.61
C ALA A 101 -8.46 3.84 -17.98
N LYS A 102 -8.40 3.94 -16.64
CA LYS A 102 -8.61 5.18 -15.87
C LYS A 102 -7.42 5.45 -14.95
N PRO A 103 -6.21 5.64 -15.51
CA PRO A 103 -4.97 5.67 -14.73
C PRO A 103 -4.84 6.92 -13.82
N HIS A 104 -5.77 7.88 -13.93
CA HIS A 104 -5.85 9.07 -13.09
C HIS A 104 -6.76 8.93 -11.87
N ASN A 105 -7.49 7.81 -11.76
CA ASN A 105 -8.43 7.57 -10.67
C ASN A 105 -7.77 6.65 -9.65
N TYR A 106 -7.45 7.20 -8.48
CA TYR A 106 -6.71 6.48 -7.45
C TYR A 106 -7.64 6.03 -6.33
N THR A 107 -7.50 4.77 -5.95
CA THR A 107 -8.09 4.22 -4.73
C THR A 107 -7.06 4.27 -3.61
N VAL A 108 -7.43 4.86 -2.49
CA VAL A 108 -6.68 4.83 -1.24
C VAL A 108 -7.10 3.60 -0.47
N ALA A 109 -6.13 2.71 -0.23
CA ALA A 109 -6.36 1.44 0.45
C ALA A 109 -6.32 1.57 1.97
N SER A 110 -5.39 2.36 2.48
CA SER A 110 -5.33 2.75 3.88
C SER A 110 -4.49 4.02 4.01
N LEU A 111 -4.66 4.72 5.12
CA LEU A 111 -3.95 5.96 5.43
C LEU A 111 -3.91 6.20 6.93
N ALA A 112 -2.99 7.05 7.34
CA ALA A 112 -2.82 7.53 8.70
C ALA A 112 -2.47 9.03 8.70
N ARG A 113 -2.65 9.70 9.84
CA ARG A 113 -2.10 11.04 10.03
C ARG A 113 -0.58 10.94 10.17
N LEU A 114 0.12 11.81 9.44
CA LEU A 114 1.56 12.00 9.58
C LEU A 114 1.79 13.20 10.50
N GLN A 115 2.40 12.93 11.65
CA GLN A 115 2.72 13.96 12.63
C GLN A 115 4.20 14.35 12.54
N CYS A 116 4.47 15.60 12.92
CA CYS A 116 5.82 16.07 13.18
C CYS A 116 5.80 16.96 14.42
N GLN A 117 6.53 16.55 15.45
CA GLN A 117 6.68 17.30 16.68
C GLN A 117 8.15 17.27 17.09
N ASN A 118 8.71 18.43 17.46
CA ASN A 118 10.12 18.57 17.83
C ASN A 118 11.08 17.98 16.77
N ASN A 119 10.76 18.17 15.49
CA ASN A 119 11.48 17.61 14.33
C ASN A 119 11.48 16.07 14.24
N ILE A 120 10.65 15.39 15.03
CA ILE A 120 10.51 13.93 14.99
C ILE A 120 9.23 13.59 14.24
N LEU A 121 9.36 12.75 13.21
CA LEU A 121 8.25 12.23 12.42
C LEU A 121 7.64 11.01 13.10
N SER A 122 6.32 10.95 13.15
CA SER A 122 5.57 9.77 13.58
C SER A 122 4.33 9.57 12.72
N ILE A 123 3.89 8.31 12.61
CA ILE A 123 2.72 7.93 11.82
C ILE A 123 1.73 7.31 12.81
N ASP A 124 0.51 7.84 12.83
CA ASP A 124 -0.58 7.27 13.61
C ASP A 124 -0.93 5.86 13.12
N GLN A 125 -1.76 5.15 13.88
CA GLN A 125 -2.27 3.88 13.39
C GLN A 125 -3.08 4.07 12.10
N PRO A 126 -3.01 3.10 11.15
CA PRO A 126 -3.85 3.13 9.97
C PRO A 126 -5.33 3.20 10.33
N ILE A 127 -6.12 3.98 9.59
CA ILE A 127 -7.57 4.09 9.82
C ILE A 127 -8.27 2.75 9.62
N VAL A 128 -7.82 1.97 8.64
CA VAL A 128 -8.35 0.65 8.32
C VAL A 128 -7.23 -0.36 8.13
N PRO A 129 -7.48 -1.64 8.44
CA PRO A 129 -6.67 -2.76 7.96
C PRO A 129 -6.45 -2.71 6.45
N PHE A 130 -5.36 -3.32 6.01
CA PHE A 130 -5.05 -3.47 4.59
C PHE A 130 -4.20 -4.72 4.38
N LEU A 131 -4.17 -5.19 3.14
CA LEU A 131 -3.37 -6.34 2.76
C LEU A 131 -1.89 -6.04 2.96
N ALA A 132 -1.29 -6.74 3.91
CA ALA A 132 0.07 -6.51 4.34
C ALA A 132 0.88 -7.81 4.34
N TRP A 133 2.18 -7.67 4.09
CA TRP A 133 3.14 -8.76 4.25
C TRP A 133 3.54 -8.93 5.71
N ASN A 134 3.27 -10.10 6.26
CA ASN A 134 3.78 -10.50 7.55
C ASN A 134 5.16 -11.16 7.38
N ARG A 135 6.24 -10.38 7.59
CA ARG A 135 7.62 -10.88 7.51
C ARG A 135 7.93 -12.02 8.49
N LYS A 136 7.24 -12.11 9.63
CA LYS A 136 7.47 -13.19 10.61
C LYS A 136 6.92 -14.52 10.11
N ASN A 137 5.75 -14.49 9.48
CA ASN A 137 5.04 -15.68 9.02
C ASN A 137 5.25 -15.96 7.52
N ASN A 138 5.98 -15.09 6.83
CA ASN A 138 6.28 -15.17 5.39
C ASN A 138 5.03 -15.34 4.52
N ASN A 139 3.95 -14.63 4.86
CA ASN A 139 2.69 -14.68 4.15
C ASN A 139 1.99 -13.31 4.14
N CYS A 140 1.06 -13.15 3.20
CA CYS A 140 0.13 -12.02 3.21
C CYS A 140 -1.09 -12.36 4.06
N HIS A 141 -1.55 -11.38 4.82
CA HIS A 141 -2.82 -11.47 5.51
C HIS A 141 -3.44 -10.08 5.62
N ASP A 142 -4.77 -10.02 5.53
CA ASP A 142 -5.51 -8.85 5.98
C ASP A 142 -5.55 -8.91 7.51
N ASP A 143 -4.64 -8.20 8.17
CA ASP A 143 -4.67 -8.11 9.63
C ASP A 143 -5.88 -7.30 10.07
N HIS A 144 -6.99 -7.99 10.35
CA HIS A 144 -8.22 -7.40 10.86
C HIS A 144 -8.04 -6.66 12.20
N THR A 145 -6.88 -6.78 12.87
CA THR A 145 -6.62 -6.19 14.19
C THR A 145 -5.86 -4.85 14.17
N THR A 146 -5.70 -4.20 13.01
CA THR A 146 -4.95 -2.92 12.81
C THR A 146 -3.57 -2.87 13.47
N SER A 147 -2.99 -4.01 13.81
CA SER A 147 -1.72 -4.07 14.56
C SER A 147 -0.52 -3.75 13.66
N ILE A 148 -0.67 -3.99 12.36
CA ILE A 148 0.33 -3.68 11.35
C ILE A 148 0.36 -2.16 11.10
N LYS A 149 1.52 -1.55 11.32
CA LYS A 149 1.74 -0.14 10.99
C LYS A 149 1.72 0.07 9.46
N LEU A 150 1.34 1.26 9.02
CA LEU A 150 1.12 1.56 7.59
C LEU A 150 2.29 1.16 6.68
N LEU A 151 3.53 1.42 7.13
CA LEU A 151 4.75 1.14 6.35
C LEU A 151 5.43 -0.18 6.73
N ASP A 152 4.85 -0.93 7.67
CA ASP A 152 5.34 -2.26 8.06
C ASP A 152 4.85 -3.35 7.11
N GLY A 153 3.86 -3.08 6.27
CA GLY A 153 3.23 -4.09 5.41
C GLY A 153 4.01 -4.48 4.15
N PHE A 154 5.25 -4.01 3.96
CA PHE A 154 6.04 -4.25 2.74
C PHE A 154 6.97 -5.47 2.84
N LEU A 155 7.41 -5.98 1.70
CA LEU A 155 8.30 -7.14 1.64
C LEU A 155 9.68 -6.89 2.29
N ALA A 156 10.32 -5.77 1.95
CA ALA A 156 11.76 -5.60 2.19
C ALA A 156 12.11 -5.00 3.57
N TYR A 157 11.46 -3.91 3.96
CA TYR A 157 11.83 -3.14 5.15
C TYR A 157 10.62 -2.79 6.01
N ASP A 158 10.88 -2.40 7.25
CA ASP A 158 9.88 -1.98 8.23
C ASP A 158 9.64 -0.45 8.20
N GLN A 159 8.66 0.03 8.97
CA GLN A 159 8.32 1.43 9.10
C GLN A 159 9.49 2.26 9.63
N SER A 160 10.33 1.70 10.49
CA SER A 160 11.51 2.39 11.03
C SER A 160 12.46 2.82 9.91
N TYR A 161 12.71 1.93 8.95
CA TYR A 161 13.51 2.23 7.76
C TYR A 161 12.90 3.36 6.92
N TYR A 162 11.60 3.30 6.63
CA TYR A 162 10.93 4.31 5.81
C TYR A 162 10.76 5.66 6.51
N LEU A 163 10.56 5.67 7.84
CA LEU A 163 10.60 6.88 8.65
C LEU A 163 11.98 7.54 8.62
N LYS A 164 13.06 6.74 8.70
CA LYS A 164 14.42 7.27 8.54
C LYS A 164 14.61 7.91 7.16
N LYS A 165 14.14 7.26 6.08
CA LYS A 165 14.16 7.85 4.72
C LYS A 165 13.39 9.16 4.64
N LEU A 166 12.19 9.22 5.24
CA LEU A 166 11.39 10.43 5.30
C LEU A 166 12.08 11.55 6.07
N HIS A 167 12.67 11.24 7.21
CA HIS A 167 13.41 12.20 8.02
C HIS A 167 14.66 12.71 7.29
N THR A 168 15.38 11.85 6.56
CA THR A 168 16.49 12.31 5.71
C THR A 168 16.03 13.30 4.63
N LYS A 169 14.85 13.07 4.04
CA LYS A 169 14.27 13.96 3.01
C LYS A 169 13.70 15.26 3.60
N TYR A 170 13.12 15.18 4.79
CA TYR A 170 12.50 16.30 5.50
C TYR A 170 13.03 16.34 6.95
N PRO A 171 14.22 16.95 7.18
CA PRO A 171 14.91 16.86 8.48
C PRO A 171 14.27 17.69 9.59
N THR A 172 13.32 18.57 9.27
CA THR A 172 12.61 19.38 10.24
C THR A 172 11.12 19.41 9.95
N CYS A 173 10.31 19.71 10.97
CA CYS A 173 8.86 19.89 10.76
C CYS A 173 8.59 21.04 9.80
N GLN A 174 9.41 22.10 9.84
CA GLN A 174 9.32 23.19 8.88
C GLN A 174 9.58 22.71 7.46
N ALA A 175 10.65 21.94 7.20
CA ALA A 175 10.93 21.39 5.87
C ALA A 175 9.78 20.51 5.36
N LEU A 176 9.22 19.67 6.22
CA LEU A 176 8.05 18.86 5.88
C LEU A 176 6.84 19.74 5.55
N PHE A 177 6.48 20.69 6.40
CA PHE A 177 5.28 21.51 6.20
C PHE A 177 5.43 22.50 5.05
N SER A 178 6.64 22.94 4.71
CA SER A 178 6.93 23.71 3.51
C SER A 178 6.77 22.89 2.23
N ALA A 179 7.14 21.60 2.25
CA ALA A 179 6.90 20.69 1.13
C ALA A 179 5.41 20.35 0.96
N PHE A 180 4.65 20.38 2.05
CA PHE A 180 3.22 20.07 2.08
C PHE A 180 2.42 21.21 2.75
N PRO A 181 2.33 22.39 2.11
CA PRO A 181 1.69 23.55 2.72
C PRO A 181 0.19 23.32 2.90
N LYS A 182 -0.40 23.98 3.89
CA LYS A 182 -1.85 24.01 4.07
C LYS A 182 -2.48 24.81 2.93
N SER A 183 -3.71 24.45 2.57
CA SER A 183 -4.54 25.19 1.60
C SER A 183 -5.63 25.99 2.31
#